data_AF-A0AAT9I4Y8-F1
#
_entry.id   AF-A0AAT9I4Y8-F1
#
_cell.length_a   1.000
_cell.length_b   1.000
_cell.length_c   1.000
_cell.angle_alpha   90.00
_cell.angle_beta   90.00
_cell.angle_gamma   90.00
#
_symmetry.space_group_name_H-M   'P 1'
#
loop_
_entity.id
_entity.type
_entity.pdbx_description
1 polymer ?
#
loop_
_entity_poly.entity_id
_entity_poly.type
_entity_poly.pdbx_seq_one_letter_code
_entity_poly.pdbx_strand_id
1 'polypeptide(L)'
;MVTITNYHVRKSSTGKTFITLEIQSGIEMIQSQQTGKFYATAKKSSIPSTFDESTAKMLIGTQMSGTIERIECDPYDYTVQQTGEVISLAHTYSYQPESFSKANTPQLQGS
;
A
#
# COMPACT_ATOMS: atom_id res chain seq x y z
N MET A 1 -4.49 -8.38 -8.98
CA MET A 1 -3.58 -7.58 -9.82
C MET A 1 -3.45 -6.19 -9.22
N VAL A 2 -2.22 -5.72 -9.06
CA VAL A 2 -1.90 -4.35 -8.64
C VAL A 2 -1.14 -3.65 -9.78
N THR A 3 -1.28 -2.33 -9.89
CA THR A 3 -0.62 -1.51 -10.93
C THR A 3 0.36 -0.56 -10.29
N ILE A 4 1.58 -0.45 -10.84
CA ILE A 4 2.54 0.57 -10.43
C ILE A 4 2.11 1.91 -11.02
N THR A 5 1.97 2.93 -10.18
CA THR A 5 1.42 4.24 -10.54
C THR A 5 2.41 5.36 -10.40
N ASN A 6 3.37 5.21 -9.50
CA ASN A 6 4.39 6.21 -9.22
C ASN A 6 5.61 5.56 -8.54
N TYR A 7 6.67 6.33 -8.35
CA TYR A 7 7.76 5.98 -7.45
C TYR A 7 8.13 7.18 -6.58
N HIS A 8 8.74 6.91 -5.44
CA HIS A 8 9.21 7.92 -4.50
C HIS A 8 10.64 7.60 -4.07
N VAL A 9 11.47 8.63 -4.02
CA VAL A 9 12.82 8.56 -3.45
C VAL A 9 12.70 8.74 -1.94
N ARG A 10 13.09 7.74 -1.16
CA ARG A 10 13.05 7.77 0.31
C ARG A 10 14.44 7.65 0.91
N LYS A 11 14.61 8.14 2.13
CA LYS A 11 15.84 8.05 2.90
C LYS A 11 15.60 7.17 4.12
N SER A 12 16.46 6.17 4.34
CA SER A 12 16.41 5.33 5.54
C SER A 12 16.88 6.10 6.78
N SER A 13 16.64 5.54 7.96
CA SER A 13 17.19 6.04 9.22
C SER A 13 18.73 6.11 9.22
N THR A 14 19.39 5.26 8.44
CA THR A 14 20.84 5.24 8.24
C THR A 14 21.33 6.25 7.19
N GLY A 15 20.42 7.01 6.59
CA GLY A 15 20.72 8.04 5.60
C GLY A 15 20.90 7.54 4.16
N LYS A 16 20.68 6.24 3.91
CA LYS A 16 20.76 5.65 2.57
C LYS A 16 19.48 5.98 1.78
N THR A 17 19.66 6.47 0.57
CA THR A 17 18.56 6.69 -0.37
C THR A 17 18.15 5.37 -1.04
N PHE A 18 16.84 5.14 -1.14
CA PHE A 18 16.25 3.98 -1.84
C PHE A 18 14.94 4.38 -2.51
N ILE A 19 14.51 3.58 -3.50
CA ILE A 19 13.26 3.82 -4.22
C ILE A 19 12.14 3.00 -3.60
N THR A 20 10.95 3.60 -3.52
CA THR A 20 9.70 2.91 -3.24
C THR A 20 8.76 3.05 -4.42
N LEU A 21 8.06 1.99 -4.79
CA LEU A 21 7.03 1.99 -5.84
C LEU A 21 5.65 2.18 -5.20
N GLU A 22 4.87 3.13 -5.71
CA GLU A 22 3.47 3.30 -5.36
C GLU A 22 2.62 2.38 -6.24
N ILE A 23 1.92 1.45 -5.62
CA ILE A 23 1.04 0.50 -6.28
C ILE A 23 -0.40 0.76 -5.88
N GLN A 24 -1.33 0.51 -6.82
CA GLN A 24 -2.76 0.63 -6.57
C GLN A 24 -3.53 -0.60 -7.05
N SER A 25 -4.64 -0.89 -6.39
CA SER A 25 -5.59 -1.91 -6.85
C SER A 25 -7.01 -1.62 -6.39
N GLY A 26 -7.98 -1.81 -7.29
CA GLY A 26 -9.39 -1.58 -6.98
C GLY A 26 -9.70 -0.15 -6.56
N ILE A 27 -10.96 0.05 -6.14
CA ILE A 27 -11.44 1.33 -5.62
C ILE A 27 -12.17 1.10 -4.30
N GLU A 28 -12.20 2.12 -3.46
CA GLU A 28 -12.93 2.21 -2.21
C GLU A 28 -13.69 3.54 -2.19
N MET A 29 -14.91 3.53 -1.65
CA MET A 29 -15.73 4.73 -1.52
C MET A 29 -15.56 5.28 -0.10
N ILE A 30 -15.00 6.48 0.02
CA ILE A 30 -14.87 7.17 1.31
C ILE A 30 -15.91 8.28 1.36
N GLN A 31 -16.70 8.32 2.43
CA GLN A 31 -17.62 9.42 2.68
C GLN A 31 -16.88 10.59 3.35
N SER A 32 -17.01 11.79 2.79
CA SER A 32 -16.54 13.02 3.44
C SER A 32 -17.41 13.32 4.64
N GLN A 33 -16.81 13.48 5.82
CA GLN A 33 -17.55 13.85 7.02
C GLN A 33 -18.08 15.29 6.97
N GLN A 34 -17.40 16.17 6.23
CA GLN A 34 -17.81 17.56 6.07
C GLN A 34 -19.03 17.72 5.14
N THR A 35 -19.04 17.00 4.02
CA THR A 35 -20.05 17.21 2.94
C THR A 35 -21.06 16.09 2.82
N GLY A 36 -20.83 14.95 3.47
CA GLY A 36 -21.63 13.74 3.33
C GLY A 36 -21.49 13.04 1.97
N LYS A 37 -20.69 13.57 1.05
CA LYS A 37 -20.50 13.02 -0.30
C LYS A 37 -19.51 11.85 -0.30
N PHE A 38 -19.75 10.88 -1.18
CA PHE A 38 -18.81 9.77 -1.41
C PHE A 38 -17.78 10.12 -2.48
N TYR A 39 -16.52 9.78 -2.23
CA TYR A 39 -15.40 9.92 -3.14
C TYR A 39 -14.79 8.55 -3.41
N ALA A 40 -14.60 8.23 -4.69
CA ALA A 40 -13.85 7.05 -5.08
C ALA A 40 -12.35 7.33 -4.87
N THR A 41 -11.70 6.47 -4.09
CA THR A 41 -10.25 6.44 -3.93
C THR A 41 -9.71 5.08 -4.36
N ALA A 42 -8.51 5.03 -4.92
CA ALA A 42 -7.84 3.76 -5.13
C ALA A 42 -7.25 3.25 -3.82
N LYS A 43 -7.24 1.93 -3.60
CA LYS A 43 -6.42 1.36 -2.52
C LYS A 43 -4.97 1.46 -2.95
N LYS A 44 -4.13 2.10 -2.16
CA LYS A 44 -2.74 2.37 -2.47
C LYS A 44 -1.83 1.78 -1.41
N SER A 45 -0.65 1.32 -1.82
CA SER A 45 0.43 0.92 -0.92
C SER A 45 1.78 1.31 -1.52
N SER A 46 2.82 1.36 -0.69
CA SER A 46 4.19 1.63 -1.12
C SER A 46 5.08 0.44 -0.80
N ILE A 47 5.78 -0.09 -1.81
CA ILE A 47 6.72 -1.20 -1.63
C ILE A 47 8.15 -0.72 -1.88
N PRO A 48 9.13 -1.07 -1.02
CA PRO A 48 10.53 -0.77 -1.30
C PRO A 48 11.01 -1.58 -2.51
N SER A 49 11.92 -1.00 -3.30
CA SER A 49 12.52 -1.66 -4.44
C SER A 49 14.04 -1.50 -4.45
N THR A 50 14.70 -2.38 -5.20
CA THR A 50 16.15 -2.31 -5.48
C THR A 50 16.44 -1.55 -6.78
N PHE A 51 15.44 -0.94 -7.39
CA PHE A 51 15.56 -0.23 -8.66
C PHE A 51 16.20 1.15 -8.50
N ASP A 52 16.82 1.61 -9.58
CA ASP A 52 17.14 3.03 -9.76
C ASP A 52 15.92 3.82 -10.28
N GLU A 53 16.03 5.14 -10.29
CA GLU A 53 14.95 6.04 -10.73
C GLU A 53 14.55 5.82 -12.20
N SER A 54 15.52 5.52 -13.06
CA SER A 54 15.28 5.28 -14.50
C SER A 54 14.39 4.05 -14.69
N THR A 55 14.76 2.94 -14.05
CA THR A 55 14.01 1.69 -14.08
C THR A 55 12.65 1.85 -13.44
N ALA A 56 12.56 2.50 -12.28
CA ALA A 56 11.29 2.75 -11.61
C ALA A 56 10.31 3.55 -12.47
N LYS A 57 10.82 4.55 -13.21
CA LYS A 57 10.03 5.35 -14.15
C LYS A 57 9.49 4.51 -15.31
N MET A 58 10.29 3.58 -15.83
CA MET A 58 9.84 2.66 -16.89
C MET A 58 8.77 1.68 -16.43
N LEU A 59 8.72 1.35 -15.14
CA LEU A 59 7.75 0.42 -14.57
C LEU A 59 6.37 1.06 -14.31
N ILE A 60 6.23 2.38 -14.39
CA ILE A 60 4.92 3.05 -14.23
C ILE A 60 3.96 2.55 -15.32
N GLY A 61 2.77 2.14 -14.90
CA GLY A 61 1.73 1.56 -15.75
C GLY A 61 1.79 0.04 -15.89
N THR A 62 2.87 -0.60 -15.42
CA THR A 62 2.96 -2.06 -15.43
C THR A 62 2.10 -2.70 -14.33
N GLN A 63 1.59 -3.89 -14.61
CA GLN A 63 0.76 -4.68 -13.69
C GLN A 63 1.55 -5.85 -13.12
N MET A 64 1.27 -6.20 -11.87
CA MET A 64 1.87 -7.33 -11.17
C MET A 64 0.81 -8.13 -10.39
N SER A 65 1.02 -9.44 -10.31
CA SER A 65 0.19 -10.38 -9.55
C SER A 65 0.26 -10.11 -8.06
N GLY A 66 -0.91 -10.02 -7.42
CA GLY A 66 -1.04 -9.71 -5.99
C GLY A 66 -2.26 -8.85 -5.68
N THR A 67 -2.46 -8.57 -4.39
CA THR A 67 -3.58 -7.80 -3.84
C THR A 67 -3.08 -6.77 -2.82
N ILE A 68 -3.85 -5.70 -2.62
CA ILE A 68 -3.63 -4.78 -1.51
C ILE A 68 -4.70 -5.06 -0.46
N GLU A 69 -4.26 -5.46 0.72
CA GLU A 69 -5.12 -5.81 1.85
C GLU A 69 -5.03 -4.75 2.94
N ARG A 70 -6.16 -4.57 3.64
CA ARG A 70 -6.25 -3.71 4.81
C ARG A 70 -5.81 -4.54 6.03
N ILE A 71 -4.77 -4.08 6.72
CA ILE A 71 -4.22 -4.71 7.90
C ILE A 71 -4.46 -3.78 9.10
N GLU A 72 -4.93 -4.34 10.21
CA GLU A 72 -5.07 -3.61 11.47
C GLU A 72 -3.69 -3.19 12.00
N CYS A 73 -3.57 -1.95 12.46
CA CYS A 73 -2.35 -1.43 13.10
C CYS A 73 -2.72 -0.48 14.22
N ASP A 74 -1.72 -0.08 15.02
CA ASP A 74 -1.90 0.94 16.03
C ASP A 74 -2.53 2.20 15.43
N PRO A 75 -3.55 2.82 16.08
CA PRO A 75 -4.21 4.01 15.58
C PRO A 75 -3.22 5.13 15.30
N TYR A 76 -3.24 5.66 14.08
CA TYR A 76 -2.43 6.81 13.68
C TYR A 76 -3.31 7.89 13.06
N ASP A 77 -2.91 9.14 13.26
CA ASP A 77 -3.58 10.28 12.65
C ASP A 77 -3.14 10.40 11.18
N TYR A 78 -4.12 10.28 10.29
CA TYR A 78 -3.94 10.42 8.85
C TYR A 78 -4.61 11.68 8.36
N THR A 79 -3.84 12.56 7.73
CA THR A 79 -4.40 13.73 7.05
C THR A 79 -4.82 13.36 5.62
N VAL A 80 -6.11 13.46 5.34
CA VAL A 80 -6.65 13.30 4.00
C VAL A 80 -6.15 14.48 3.14
N GLN A 81 -5.15 14.22 2.30
CA GLN A 81 -4.45 15.24 1.50
C GLN A 81 -5.39 16.10 0.64
N GLN A 82 -6.53 15.56 0.21
CA GLN A 82 -7.50 16.27 -0.63
C GLN A 82 -8.39 17.25 0.15
N THR A 83 -8.65 17.00 1.44
CA THR A 83 -9.59 17.79 2.26
C THR A 83 -8.92 18.49 3.44
N GLY A 84 -7.69 18.10 3.81
CA GLY A 84 -7.01 18.56 5.02
C GLY A 84 -7.56 17.99 6.32
N GLU A 85 -8.50 17.03 6.26
CA GLU A 85 -9.12 16.43 7.44
C GLU A 85 -8.18 15.41 8.09
N VAL A 86 -8.00 15.50 9.41
CA VAL A 86 -7.25 14.50 10.18
C VAL A 86 -8.24 13.45 10.69
N ILE A 87 -8.03 12.20 10.30
CA ILE A 87 -8.80 11.05 10.74
C ILE A 87 -7.88 10.06 11.44
N SER A 88 -8.32 9.50 12.57
CA SER A 88 -7.57 8.43 13.22
C SER A 88 -7.86 7.10 12.52
N LEU A 89 -6.84 6.50 11.91
CA LEU A 89 -6.92 5.22 11.22
C LEU A 89 -6.25 4.14 12.06
N ALA A 90 -6.99 3.09 12.40
CA ALA A 90 -6.43 1.86 13.02
C ALA A 90 -6.06 0.79 11.98
N HIS A 91 -5.85 1.19 10.73
CA HIS A 91 -5.59 0.26 9.63
C HIS A 91 -4.62 0.86 8.61
N THR A 92 -3.77 0.01 8.04
CA THR A 92 -2.84 0.32 6.95
C THR A 92 -3.10 -0.57 5.74
N TYR A 93 -2.60 -0.18 4.58
CA TYR A 93 -2.71 -0.96 3.34
C TYR A 93 -1.37 -1.62 3.03
N SER A 94 -1.35 -2.94 3.00
CA SER A 94 -0.16 -3.72 2.67
C SER A 94 -0.36 -4.55 1.41
N TYR A 95 0.72 -4.71 0.66
CA TYR A 95 0.76 -5.55 -0.52
C TYR A 95 0.95 -7.02 -0.16
N GLN A 96 0.14 -7.88 -0.76
CA GLN A 96 0.24 -9.33 -0.67
C GLN A 96 0.52 -9.91 -2.06
N PRO A 97 1.69 -10.53 -2.30
CA PRO A 97 1.98 -11.21 -3.56
C PRO A 97 1.10 -12.46 -3.71
N GLU A 98 0.66 -12.74 -4.94
CA GLU A 98 -0.23 -13.87 -5.27
C GLU A 98 0.43 -15.25 -5.09
N SER A 99 1.70 -15.31 -4.68
CA SER A 99 2.44 -16.56 -4.44
C SER A 99 3.51 -16.41 -3.35
N PHE A 100 3.06 -16.47 -2.09
CA PHE A 100 3.33 -17.66 -1.27
C PHE A 100 1.97 -18.14 -0.77
N SER A 101 1.44 -19.19 -1.41
CA SER A 101 0.44 -20.00 -0.73
C SER A 101 1.00 -20.37 0.64
N LYS A 102 0.17 -20.26 1.68
CA LYS A 102 0.45 -20.89 2.98
C LYS A 102 0.55 -22.39 2.76
N ALA A 103 1.71 -22.88 2.32
CA ALA A 103 2.02 -24.29 2.32
C ALA A 103 2.28 -24.68 3.79
N ASN A 104 1.30 -25.37 4.38
CA ASN A 104 1.39 -26.19 5.58
C ASN A 104 2.11 -25.58 6.80
N THR A 105 1.32 -25.07 7.76
CA THR A 105 1.65 -25.31 9.17
C THR A 105 1.24 -26.75 9.47
N PRO A 106 2.15 -27.74 9.64
CA PRO A 106 1.76 -28.96 10.30
C PRO A 106 1.36 -28.58 11.72
N GLN A 107 0.07 -28.72 12.03
CA GLN A 107 -0.38 -28.78 13.42
C GLN A 107 0.42 -29.90 14.07
N LEU A 108 1.27 -29.55 15.03
CA LEU A 108 1.93 -30.52 15.90
C LEU A 108 0.80 -31.31 16.58
N GLN A 109 0.61 -32.54 16.13
CA GLN A 109 -0.26 -33.50 16.78
C GLN A 109 0.38 -33.83 18.12
N GLY A 110 -0.21 -33.31 19.19
CA GLY A 110 0.17 -33.64 20.55
C GLY A 110 0.04 -35.15 20.75
N SER A 111 1.16 -35.75 21.13
CA SER A 111 1.33 -37.12 21.64
C SER A 111 0.75 -37.28 23.02
#